data_AF-A0A7C1C4D3-F1
#
_entry.id   AF-A0A7C1C4D3-F1
#
_cell.length_a   1.000
_cell.length_b   1.000
_cell.length_c   1.000
_cell.angle_alpha   90.00
_cell.angle_beta   90.00
_cell.angle_gamma   90.00
#
_symmetry.space_group_name_H-M   'P 1'
#
loop_
_entity.id
_entity.type
_entity.pdbx_description
1 polymer ?
#
loop_
_entity_poly.entity_id
_entity_poly.type
_entity_poly.pdbx_seq_one_letter_code
_entity_poly.pdbx_strand_id
1 'polypeptide(L)'
;MAINCNSKNPLQRDGTSQAQRILKTLLPGYVAVDERNIEDLKAFAKNYAREIAFYNLDNKWNADPLKQDWFGFFDKTTDSGSRYNAPHFVLFMAFLDIFRHAQDEINKLTKKHLDFYYRDVLHLKEKPAVPGQVYLIFELAKHTTKHTLKKDTLFKAGKDALGNNVSYKLEKEASLNIATVSELKAVFTNKYDIFSGWVPYPKNNYRIYVSPQANSEDGNGADLTNEDKSWRTFGGIKFTDISLDMAKAAVADRGQAEIGFALASPNLFLAEGERIVTLFLKLSSPKSLLNNLTDELMYDAFRLKFSGEEKWIRPVWETTSSGSGTVDSITALRILDFLNKAASAAQIAGIEPAEGPVKDDPSKGYGDQRKDYDIGLTVAQRIIAERNKLPSKKFTGLDQVRAIKYVGKDKIDDLIYSFGGPVHHTTVDKANNRIIIKRTITRDQEAIVAYNKKALSDPFETKWPVVKVLLNTAGKSDPYIYQKLKSLQIAAAHIVVDVREVKNLVIQNDRSVLDPGKPFQPFGNRPLIGSNFYIGSHEIFQKALNELKINIKWFGLPDDNLGFTDYYSNYYPNLPARTNTSFEVKTGLLDKKDWTSVDAVSKKLFTEESSHKLKAGHSIVFSNSDPAGEPPKTLLG
;
A
#
# COMPACT_ATOMS: atom_id res chain seq x y z
N MET A 1 12.47 -19.45 -24.09
CA MET A 1 11.51 -18.93 -23.09
C MET A 1 10.51 -18.06 -23.82
N ALA A 2 9.22 -18.40 -23.81
CA ALA A 2 8.20 -17.73 -24.63
C ALA A 2 7.87 -16.33 -24.08
N ILE A 3 7.76 -15.35 -24.98
CA ILE A 3 7.64 -13.90 -24.71
C ILE A 3 6.18 -13.45 -24.46
N ASN A 4 5.19 -14.32 -24.60
CA ASN A 4 3.78 -14.00 -24.37
C ASN A 4 3.09 -15.09 -23.52
N CYS A 5 2.86 -14.82 -22.24
CA CYS A 5 2.12 -15.71 -21.33
C CYS A 5 0.60 -15.41 -21.28
N ASN A 6 0.09 -14.55 -22.17
CA ASN A 6 -1.33 -14.20 -22.26
C ASN A 6 -2.12 -15.04 -23.28
N SER A 7 -1.53 -16.12 -23.81
CA SER A 7 -2.36 -17.19 -24.34
C SER A 7 -3.12 -17.78 -23.16
N LYS A 8 -4.46 -17.63 -23.13
CA LYS A 8 -5.28 -18.66 -22.48
C LYS A 8 -4.71 -19.96 -22.99
N ASN A 9 -4.14 -20.76 -22.10
CA ASN A 9 -3.58 -22.04 -22.49
C ASN A 9 -4.67 -22.76 -23.31
N PRO A 10 -4.44 -23.07 -24.60
CA PRO A 10 -5.48 -23.65 -25.45
C PRO A 10 -5.86 -25.07 -25.01
N LEU A 11 -5.22 -25.58 -23.94
CA LEU A 11 -5.74 -26.67 -23.14
C LEU A 11 -7.12 -26.29 -22.56
N GLN A 12 -8.18 -26.51 -23.36
CA GLN A 12 -9.41 -27.06 -22.80
C GLN A 12 -8.97 -28.25 -21.93
N ARG A 13 -9.16 -28.15 -20.61
CA ARG A 13 -8.67 -29.16 -19.65
C ARG A 13 -9.18 -30.57 -19.98
N ASP A 14 -10.32 -30.66 -20.68
CA ASP A 14 -10.91 -31.93 -21.13
C ASP A 14 -10.37 -32.46 -22.47
N GLY A 15 -9.29 -31.86 -23.00
CA GLY A 15 -8.53 -32.41 -24.12
C GLY A 15 -7.93 -33.79 -23.83
N THR A 16 -8.07 -34.34 -22.60
CA THR A 16 -7.76 -35.73 -22.22
C THR A 16 -8.92 -36.70 -22.34
N SER A 17 -10.17 -36.22 -22.46
CA SER A 17 -11.29 -37.13 -22.67
C SER A 17 -11.12 -37.80 -24.03
N GLN A 18 -11.02 -39.13 -24.02
CA GLN A 18 -10.84 -39.92 -25.24
C GLN A 18 -11.98 -39.65 -26.24
N ALA A 19 -13.18 -39.32 -25.73
CA ALA A 19 -14.37 -38.98 -26.50
C ALA A 19 -14.19 -37.74 -27.40
N GLN A 20 -13.43 -36.72 -26.97
CA GLN A 20 -13.20 -35.50 -27.77
C GLN A 20 -12.06 -35.65 -28.80
N ARG A 21 -11.32 -36.77 -28.78
CA ARG A 21 -10.21 -37.06 -29.72
C ARG A 21 -10.58 -38.01 -30.86
N ILE A 22 -11.83 -38.48 -30.90
CA ILE A 22 -12.29 -39.36 -31.98
C ILE A 22 -12.46 -38.51 -33.24
N LEU A 23 -11.56 -38.71 -34.21
CA LEU A 23 -11.75 -38.17 -35.56
C LEU A 23 -13.02 -38.79 -36.13
N LYS A 24 -14.02 -37.96 -36.45
CA LYS A 24 -15.29 -38.42 -37.03
C LYS A 24 -15.06 -39.29 -38.28
N THR A 25 -14.00 -39.03 -39.03
CA THR A 25 -13.58 -39.78 -40.22
C THR A 25 -13.20 -41.23 -39.96
N LEU A 26 -12.87 -41.60 -38.72
CA LEU A 26 -12.55 -42.98 -38.33
C LEU A 26 -13.78 -43.75 -37.84
N LEU A 27 -14.94 -43.10 -37.76
CA LEU A 27 -16.17 -43.78 -37.37
C LEU A 27 -16.66 -44.67 -38.52
N PRO A 28 -17.07 -45.92 -38.25
CA PRO A 28 -17.52 -46.82 -39.30
C PRO A 28 -18.70 -46.32 -40.14
N GLY A 29 -19.54 -45.45 -39.57
CA GLY A 29 -20.67 -44.82 -40.26
C GLY A 29 -20.36 -43.46 -40.89
N TYR A 30 -19.08 -43.06 -40.98
CA TYR A 30 -18.71 -41.77 -41.58
C TYR A 30 -18.88 -41.75 -43.09
N VAL A 31 -18.61 -42.89 -43.76
CA VAL A 31 -18.89 -43.11 -45.18
C VAL A 31 -19.85 -44.29 -45.26
N ALA A 32 -20.99 -44.10 -45.91
CA ALA A 32 -21.90 -45.19 -46.25
C ALA A 32 -21.61 -45.67 -47.69
N VAL A 33 -21.82 -46.95 -47.96
CA VAL A 33 -21.67 -47.50 -49.32
C VAL A 33 -22.80 -47.02 -50.22
N ASP A 34 -24.00 -46.87 -49.65
CA ASP A 34 -25.17 -46.28 -50.29
C ASP A 34 -25.73 -45.17 -49.38
N GLU A 35 -25.42 -43.92 -49.75
CA GLU A 35 -25.78 -42.71 -49.01
C GLU A 35 -27.15 -42.12 -49.43
N ARG A 36 -27.83 -42.74 -50.40
CA ARG A 36 -29.07 -42.21 -50.96
C ARG A 36 -30.18 -42.21 -49.92
N ASN A 37 -30.66 -41.03 -49.55
CA ASN A 37 -31.83 -40.95 -48.70
C ASN A 37 -33.11 -41.27 -49.50
N ILE A 38 -34.26 -41.30 -48.83
CA ILE A 38 -35.53 -41.65 -49.47
C ILE A 38 -35.93 -40.68 -50.60
N GLU A 39 -35.55 -39.40 -50.49
CA GLU A 39 -35.80 -38.40 -51.53
C GLU A 39 -34.88 -38.61 -52.73
N ASP A 40 -33.62 -39.00 -52.52
CA ASP A 40 -32.70 -39.35 -53.60
C ASP A 40 -33.20 -40.58 -54.38
N LEU A 41 -33.74 -41.58 -53.69
CA LEU A 41 -34.31 -42.79 -54.31
C LEU A 41 -35.60 -42.48 -55.08
N LYS A 42 -36.46 -41.60 -54.56
CA LYS A 42 -37.64 -41.10 -55.29
C LYS A 42 -37.24 -40.32 -56.53
N ALA A 43 -36.28 -39.41 -56.40
CA ALA A 43 -35.78 -38.61 -57.52
C ALA A 43 -35.15 -39.51 -58.60
N PHE A 44 -34.40 -40.54 -58.19
CA PHE A 44 -33.86 -41.54 -59.11
C PHE A 44 -34.96 -42.27 -59.87
N ALA A 45 -35.99 -42.79 -59.18
CA ALA A 45 -37.10 -43.50 -59.81
C ALA A 45 -37.89 -42.58 -60.75
N LYS A 46 -38.15 -41.33 -60.34
CA LYS A 46 -38.83 -40.30 -61.13
C LYS A 46 -38.06 -39.98 -62.42
N ASN A 47 -36.74 -39.85 -62.34
CA ASN A 47 -35.89 -39.60 -63.51
C ASN A 47 -35.83 -40.83 -64.43
N TYR A 48 -35.65 -42.03 -63.86
CA TYR A 48 -35.61 -43.27 -64.63
C TYR A 48 -36.92 -43.52 -65.39
N ALA A 49 -38.05 -43.15 -64.79
CA ALA A 49 -39.37 -43.27 -65.40
C ALA A 49 -39.55 -42.44 -66.68
N ARG A 50 -38.75 -41.38 -66.90
CA ARG A 50 -38.77 -40.60 -68.16
C ARG A 50 -38.23 -41.38 -69.35
N GLU A 51 -37.33 -42.33 -69.10
CA GLU A 51 -36.75 -43.18 -70.15
C GLU A 51 -37.69 -44.33 -70.55
N ILE A 52 -38.80 -44.50 -69.84
CA ILE A 52 -39.77 -45.56 -70.09
C ILE A 52 -40.99 -44.95 -70.77
N ALA A 53 -41.24 -45.34 -72.02
CA ALA A 53 -42.42 -44.91 -72.76
C ALA A 53 -43.72 -45.42 -72.10
N PHE A 54 -44.71 -44.54 -71.98
CA PHE A 54 -46.04 -44.89 -71.49
C PHE A 54 -47.00 -45.16 -72.67
N TYR A 55 -47.61 -46.34 -72.67
CA TYR A 55 -48.64 -46.72 -73.64
C TYR A 55 -50.01 -46.73 -72.95
N ASN A 56 -51.01 -46.14 -73.58
CA ASN A 56 -52.35 -46.08 -73.03
C ASN A 56 -53.08 -47.44 -73.13
N LEU A 57 -54.34 -47.51 -72.67
CA LEU A 57 -55.14 -48.74 -72.65
C LEU A 57 -55.42 -49.33 -74.06
N ASP A 58 -55.30 -48.52 -75.11
CA ASP A 58 -55.42 -48.96 -76.50
C ASP A 58 -54.06 -49.36 -77.11
N ASN A 59 -53.02 -49.49 -76.26
CA ASN A 59 -51.64 -49.75 -76.61
C ASN A 59 -51.04 -48.73 -77.59
N LYS A 60 -51.50 -47.47 -77.51
CA LYS A 60 -50.97 -46.36 -78.32
C LYS A 60 -50.04 -45.50 -77.48
N TRP A 61 -48.87 -45.20 -78.05
CA TRP A 61 -47.96 -44.21 -77.49
C TRP A 61 -48.54 -42.81 -77.67
N ASN A 62 -48.49 -42.01 -76.62
CA ASN A 62 -49.03 -40.66 -76.62
C ASN A 62 -47.91 -39.63 -76.86
N ALA A 63 -48.04 -38.82 -77.91
CA ALA A 63 -47.10 -37.75 -78.23
C ALA A 63 -47.28 -36.49 -77.35
N ASP A 64 -48.26 -36.48 -76.44
CA ASP A 64 -48.43 -35.44 -75.42
C ASP A 64 -47.22 -35.42 -74.47
N PRO A 65 -46.45 -34.32 -74.39
CA PRO A 65 -45.27 -34.21 -73.52
C PRO A 65 -45.56 -34.49 -72.03
N LEU A 66 -46.82 -34.38 -71.59
CA LEU A 66 -47.23 -34.64 -70.21
C LEU A 66 -47.65 -36.10 -69.94
N LYS A 67 -47.73 -36.95 -70.97
CA LYS A 67 -48.21 -38.34 -70.89
C LYS A 67 -47.39 -39.35 -71.72
N GLN A 68 -46.23 -38.93 -72.21
CA GLN A 68 -45.35 -39.72 -73.08
C GLN A 68 -44.58 -40.83 -72.34
N ASP A 69 -44.39 -40.66 -71.03
CA ASP A 69 -43.51 -41.47 -70.20
C ASP A 69 -44.13 -41.76 -68.81
N TRP A 70 -43.45 -42.55 -67.99
CA TRP A 70 -43.92 -42.93 -66.66
C TRP A 70 -43.63 -41.88 -65.58
N PHE A 71 -43.08 -40.69 -65.91
CA PHE A 71 -42.72 -39.67 -64.93
C PHE A 71 -43.88 -39.28 -64.01
N GLY A 72 -45.06 -39.04 -64.60
CA GLY A 72 -46.25 -38.63 -63.84
C GLY A 72 -46.78 -39.68 -62.86
N PHE A 73 -46.34 -40.94 -63.00
CA PHE A 73 -46.65 -42.03 -62.07
C PHE A 73 -45.84 -41.92 -60.77
N PHE A 74 -44.59 -41.48 -60.86
CA PHE A 74 -43.68 -41.33 -59.72
C PHE A 74 -43.56 -39.89 -59.21
N ASP A 75 -44.02 -38.89 -59.98
CA ASP A 75 -44.13 -37.49 -59.54
C ASP A 75 -45.37 -37.25 -58.67
N LYS A 76 -45.36 -37.87 -57.49
CA LYS A 76 -46.43 -37.79 -56.49
C LYS A 76 -45.85 -37.52 -55.11
N THR A 77 -46.70 -37.01 -54.22
CA THR A 77 -46.42 -36.89 -52.79
C THR A 77 -47.44 -37.69 -51.99
N THR A 78 -47.03 -38.20 -50.84
CA THR A 78 -47.93 -38.81 -49.86
C THR A 78 -48.33 -37.79 -48.81
N ASP A 79 -49.60 -37.74 -48.43
CA ASP A 79 -50.08 -37.00 -47.28
C ASP A 79 -50.36 -37.95 -46.12
N SER A 80 -49.60 -37.82 -45.04
CA SER A 80 -49.73 -38.60 -43.81
C SER A 80 -51.04 -38.37 -43.05
N GLY A 81 -51.78 -37.29 -43.33
CA GLY A 81 -53.11 -37.00 -42.77
C GLY A 81 -54.29 -37.52 -43.59
N SER A 82 -54.05 -37.98 -44.82
CA SER A 82 -55.09 -38.41 -45.76
C SER A 82 -55.23 -39.93 -45.82
N ARG A 83 -56.48 -40.42 -45.82
CA ARG A 83 -56.80 -41.84 -46.14
C ARG A 83 -56.76 -42.14 -47.64
N TYR A 84 -56.62 -41.11 -48.48
CA TYR A 84 -56.66 -41.21 -49.93
C TYR A 84 -55.30 -40.82 -50.52
N ASN A 85 -54.34 -41.74 -50.47
CA ASN A 85 -53.08 -41.65 -51.19
C ASN A 85 -53.13 -42.51 -52.45
N ALA A 86 -52.38 -42.13 -53.49
CA ALA A 86 -52.33 -42.89 -54.74
C ALA A 86 -51.79 -44.32 -54.49
N PRO A 87 -52.59 -45.40 -54.69
CA PRO A 87 -52.23 -46.74 -54.21
C PRO A 87 -50.91 -47.28 -54.78
N HIS A 88 -50.63 -46.97 -56.04
CA HIS A 88 -49.38 -47.36 -56.69
C HIS A 88 -48.15 -46.68 -56.09
N PHE A 89 -48.28 -45.40 -55.71
CA PHE A 89 -47.19 -44.65 -55.10
C PHE A 89 -46.96 -45.10 -53.66
N VAL A 90 -48.02 -45.43 -52.91
CA VAL A 90 -47.91 -46.03 -51.58
C VAL A 90 -47.23 -47.40 -51.64
N LEU A 91 -47.53 -48.22 -52.65
CA LEU A 91 -46.83 -49.49 -52.88
C LEU A 91 -45.33 -49.28 -53.15
N PHE A 92 -44.98 -48.27 -53.96
CA PHE A 92 -43.58 -47.89 -54.19
C PHE A 92 -42.90 -47.39 -52.91
N MET A 93 -43.58 -46.60 -52.08
CA MET A 93 -43.07 -46.17 -50.78
C MET A 93 -42.83 -47.36 -49.84
N ALA A 94 -43.75 -48.32 -49.78
CA ALA A 94 -43.56 -49.55 -49.01
C ALA A 94 -42.36 -50.37 -49.51
N PHE A 95 -42.13 -50.40 -50.82
CA PHE A 95 -40.92 -51.00 -51.39
C PHE A 95 -39.65 -50.27 -50.91
N LEU A 96 -39.62 -48.93 -50.92
CA LEU A 96 -38.47 -48.16 -50.43
C LEU A 96 -38.21 -48.40 -48.93
N ASP A 97 -39.26 -48.54 -48.14
CA ASP A 97 -39.15 -48.89 -46.72
C ASP A 97 -38.52 -50.28 -46.51
N ILE A 98 -38.90 -51.26 -47.34
CA ILE A 98 -38.30 -52.61 -47.31
C ILE A 98 -36.85 -52.55 -47.83
N PHE A 99 -36.59 -51.79 -48.89
CA PHE A 99 -35.26 -51.61 -49.48
C PHE A 99 -34.26 -51.03 -48.48
N ARG A 100 -34.73 -50.20 -47.54
CA ARG A 100 -33.89 -49.67 -46.46
C ARG A 100 -33.16 -50.75 -45.67
N HIS A 101 -33.75 -51.94 -45.48
CA HIS A 101 -33.05 -53.04 -44.82
C HIS A 101 -31.82 -53.54 -45.61
N ALA A 102 -31.92 -53.59 -46.93
CA ALA A 102 -30.78 -53.94 -47.79
C ALA A 102 -29.71 -52.83 -47.79
N GLN A 103 -30.16 -51.56 -47.78
CA GLN A 103 -29.28 -50.39 -47.66
C GLN A 103 -28.53 -50.38 -46.31
N ASP A 104 -29.23 -50.69 -45.21
CA ASP A 104 -28.63 -50.79 -43.88
C ASP A 104 -27.60 -51.93 -43.80
N GLU A 105 -27.86 -53.07 -44.46
CA GLU A 105 -26.92 -54.19 -44.51
C GLU A 105 -25.67 -53.87 -45.34
N ILE A 106 -25.81 -53.26 -46.52
CA ILE A 106 -24.64 -52.89 -47.35
C ILE A 106 -23.81 -51.80 -46.65
N ASN A 107 -24.44 -50.87 -45.93
CA ASN A 107 -23.76 -49.84 -45.15
C ASN A 107 -23.02 -50.38 -43.91
N LYS A 108 -23.24 -51.64 -43.51
CA LYS A 108 -22.38 -52.31 -42.50
C LYS A 108 -21.05 -52.81 -43.08
N LEU A 109 -20.88 -52.82 -44.40
CA LEU A 109 -19.66 -53.35 -45.05
C LEU A 109 -18.41 -52.56 -44.66
N THR A 110 -18.51 -51.24 -44.53
CA THR A 110 -17.40 -50.37 -44.14
C THR A 110 -16.86 -50.75 -42.76
N LYS A 111 -17.75 -50.94 -41.77
CA LYS A 111 -17.37 -51.45 -40.44
C LYS A 111 -16.72 -52.82 -40.53
N LYS A 112 -17.34 -53.78 -41.22
CA LYS A 112 -16.82 -55.15 -41.34
C LYS A 112 -15.44 -55.16 -41.99
N HIS A 113 -15.22 -54.33 -43.02
CA HIS A 113 -13.94 -54.20 -43.69
C HIS A 113 -12.87 -53.58 -42.78
N LEU A 114 -13.20 -52.51 -42.05
CA LEU A 114 -12.28 -51.89 -41.09
C LEU A 114 -11.91 -52.87 -39.97
N ASP A 115 -12.89 -53.56 -39.41
CA ASP A 115 -12.68 -54.58 -38.37
C ASP A 115 -11.77 -55.69 -38.91
N PHE A 116 -12.04 -56.22 -40.12
CA PHE A 116 -11.20 -57.23 -40.77
C PHE A 116 -9.77 -56.73 -41.01
N TYR A 117 -9.61 -55.55 -41.61
CA TYR A 117 -8.30 -55.01 -41.94
C TYR A 117 -7.46 -54.76 -40.67
N TYR A 118 -8.03 -54.12 -39.65
CA TYR A 118 -7.28 -53.80 -38.44
C TYR A 118 -7.08 -54.99 -37.51
N ARG A 119 -8.09 -55.86 -37.34
CA ARG A 119 -8.02 -56.98 -36.39
C ARG A 119 -7.44 -58.25 -37.01
N ASP A 120 -7.78 -58.58 -38.25
CA ASP A 120 -7.41 -59.86 -38.87
C ASP A 120 -6.22 -59.75 -39.84
N VAL A 121 -6.03 -58.62 -40.52
CA VAL A 121 -4.85 -58.43 -41.41
C VAL A 121 -3.68 -57.82 -40.65
N LEU A 122 -3.91 -56.71 -39.96
CA LEU A 122 -2.86 -56.00 -39.21
C LEU A 122 -2.66 -56.53 -37.79
N HIS A 123 -3.54 -57.42 -37.30
CA HIS A 123 -3.50 -57.98 -35.95
C HIS A 123 -3.38 -56.92 -34.83
N LEU A 124 -3.96 -55.74 -35.03
CA LEU A 124 -4.00 -54.70 -34.01
C LEU A 124 -4.87 -55.15 -32.86
N LYS A 125 -4.34 -55.03 -31.65
CA LYS A 125 -5.07 -55.33 -30.41
C LYS A 125 -5.56 -54.04 -29.79
N GLU A 126 -6.82 -54.05 -29.36
CA GLU A 126 -7.36 -52.99 -28.52
C GLU A 126 -6.52 -52.87 -27.25
N LYS A 127 -6.21 -51.63 -26.86
CA LYS A 127 -5.47 -51.42 -25.62
C LYS A 127 -6.32 -51.88 -24.43
N PRO A 128 -5.73 -52.55 -23.44
CA PRO A 128 -6.46 -52.89 -22.23
C PRO A 128 -6.94 -51.63 -21.52
N ALA A 129 -8.04 -51.76 -20.77
CA ALA A 129 -8.53 -50.68 -19.92
C ALA A 129 -7.46 -50.28 -18.89
N VAL A 130 -7.19 -48.98 -18.78
CA VAL A 130 -6.32 -48.43 -17.72
C VAL A 130 -7.20 -48.11 -16.52
N PRO A 131 -6.89 -48.60 -15.31
CA PRO A 131 -7.68 -48.30 -14.12
C PRO A 131 -7.77 -46.78 -13.87
N GLY A 132 -8.94 -46.32 -13.43
CA GLY A 132 -9.10 -44.94 -12.98
C GLY A 132 -8.22 -44.64 -11.76
N GLN A 133 -7.83 -43.38 -11.61
CA GLN A 133 -7.10 -42.88 -10.45
C GLN A 133 -7.90 -41.76 -9.79
N VAL A 134 -7.88 -41.71 -8.46
CA VAL A 134 -8.56 -40.68 -7.66
C VAL A 134 -7.67 -40.24 -6.51
N TYR A 135 -7.83 -38.98 -6.08
CA TYR A 135 -7.18 -38.46 -4.87
C TYR A 135 -8.10 -38.63 -3.67
N LEU A 136 -7.54 -39.06 -2.54
CA LEU A 136 -8.25 -39.20 -1.27
C LEU A 136 -7.65 -38.23 -0.25
N ILE A 137 -8.51 -37.52 0.48
CA ILE A 137 -8.15 -36.69 1.63
C ILE A 137 -8.61 -37.44 2.87
N PHE A 138 -7.73 -37.57 3.85
CA PHE A 138 -8.00 -38.30 5.09
C PHE A 138 -8.03 -37.35 6.27
N GLU A 139 -9.04 -37.49 7.12
CA GLU A 139 -9.09 -36.87 8.43
C GLU A 139 -8.87 -37.95 9.50
N LEU A 140 -8.01 -37.67 10.47
CA LEU A 140 -7.79 -38.57 11.59
C LEU A 140 -8.93 -38.45 12.62
N ALA A 141 -9.25 -39.57 13.27
CA ALA A 141 -10.19 -39.57 14.39
C ALA A 141 -9.67 -38.68 15.54
N LYS A 142 -10.58 -38.11 16.36
CA LYS A 142 -10.29 -37.06 17.37
C LYS A 142 -9.14 -37.36 18.35
N HIS A 143 -8.78 -38.61 18.59
CA HIS A 143 -7.74 -39.03 19.54
C HIS A 143 -6.52 -39.70 18.87
N THR A 144 -6.43 -39.66 17.54
CA THR A 144 -5.35 -40.28 16.77
C THR A 144 -4.42 -39.20 16.23
N THR A 145 -3.17 -39.19 16.68
CA THR A 145 -2.19 -38.17 16.25
C THR A 145 -1.44 -38.56 14.97
N LYS A 146 -1.37 -39.86 14.69
CA LYS A 146 -0.71 -40.43 13.52
C LYS A 146 -1.37 -41.75 13.13
N HIS A 147 -1.44 -42.03 11.83
CA HIS A 147 -1.85 -43.34 11.31
C HIS A 147 -1.13 -43.65 10.00
N THR A 148 -0.74 -44.90 9.80
CA THR A 148 -0.07 -45.34 8.56
C THR A 148 -1.00 -46.25 7.78
N LEU A 149 -1.33 -45.83 6.56
CA LEU A 149 -2.06 -46.64 5.59
C LEU A 149 -1.08 -47.40 4.73
N LYS A 150 -1.10 -48.74 4.83
CA LYS A 150 -0.22 -49.60 4.03
C LYS A 150 -0.57 -49.50 2.55
N LYS A 151 0.43 -49.72 1.71
CA LYS A 151 0.22 -49.95 0.27
C LYS A 151 -0.84 -51.02 0.04
N ASP A 152 -1.61 -50.88 -1.04
CA ASP A 152 -2.69 -51.79 -1.45
C ASP A 152 -3.93 -51.81 -0.53
N THR A 153 -4.03 -50.89 0.44
CA THR A 153 -5.26 -50.66 1.20
C THR A 153 -6.43 -50.35 0.27
N LEU A 154 -7.56 -51.04 0.43
CA LEU A 154 -8.74 -50.94 -0.43
C LEU A 154 -9.77 -49.93 0.09
N PHE A 155 -10.30 -49.09 -0.80
CA PHE A 155 -11.35 -48.11 -0.56
C PHE A 155 -12.55 -48.40 -1.46
N LYS A 156 -13.75 -48.44 -0.88
CA LYS A 156 -15.00 -48.67 -1.62
C LYS A 156 -15.43 -47.40 -2.36
N ALA A 157 -15.86 -47.53 -3.61
CA ALA A 157 -16.31 -46.43 -4.46
C ALA A 157 -17.67 -46.68 -5.11
N GLY A 158 -18.57 -47.38 -4.41
CA GLY A 158 -19.93 -47.66 -4.88
C GLY A 158 -19.97 -48.73 -5.96
N LYS A 159 -20.89 -48.56 -6.92
CA LYS A 159 -21.11 -49.50 -8.02
C LYS A 159 -20.98 -48.81 -9.37
N ASP A 160 -20.53 -49.56 -10.38
CA ASP A 160 -20.50 -49.10 -11.77
C ASP A 160 -21.90 -49.13 -12.42
N ALA A 161 -22.00 -48.68 -13.68
CA ALA A 161 -23.24 -48.68 -14.45
C ALA A 161 -23.82 -50.08 -14.72
N LEU A 162 -23.03 -51.13 -14.54
CA LEU A 162 -23.43 -52.54 -14.67
C LEU A 162 -23.82 -53.16 -13.32
N GLY A 163 -23.70 -52.40 -12.21
CA GLY A 163 -24.04 -52.84 -10.86
C GLY A 163 -22.91 -53.55 -10.10
N ASN A 164 -21.69 -53.60 -10.65
CA ASN A 164 -20.53 -54.23 -9.98
C ASN A 164 -19.91 -53.29 -8.96
N ASN A 165 -19.41 -53.82 -7.85
CA ASN A 165 -18.72 -53.02 -6.84
C ASN A 165 -17.37 -52.51 -7.37
N VAL A 166 -17.12 -51.21 -7.20
CA VAL A 166 -15.86 -50.55 -7.56
C VAL A 166 -15.05 -50.30 -6.31
N SER A 167 -13.76 -50.64 -6.35
CA SER A 167 -12.81 -50.34 -5.29
C SER A 167 -11.52 -49.75 -5.84
N TYR A 168 -10.97 -48.76 -5.14
CA TYR A 168 -9.64 -48.22 -5.41
C TYR A 168 -8.65 -48.78 -4.40
N LYS A 169 -7.40 -48.93 -4.83
CA LYS A 169 -6.30 -49.36 -3.96
C LYS A 169 -5.29 -48.23 -3.78
N LEU A 170 -4.69 -48.15 -2.59
CA LEU A 170 -3.63 -47.19 -2.31
C LEU A 170 -2.34 -47.57 -3.05
N GLU A 171 -1.83 -46.70 -3.91
CA GLU A 171 -0.62 -47.01 -4.71
C GLU A 171 0.68 -47.04 -3.88
N LYS A 172 0.75 -46.23 -2.83
CA LYS A 172 1.93 -46.07 -1.97
C LYS A 172 1.52 -45.95 -0.51
N GLU A 173 2.33 -46.52 0.37
CA GLU A 173 2.13 -46.33 1.82
C GLU A 173 2.12 -44.84 2.18
N ALA A 174 1.17 -44.43 3.03
CA ALA A 174 0.98 -43.04 3.44
C ALA A 174 0.96 -42.93 4.96
N SER A 175 1.82 -42.08 5.52
CA SER A 175 1.81 -41.73 6.94
C SER A 175 1.06 -40.41 7.15
N LEU A 176 -0.12 -40.50 7.76
CA LEU A 176 -1.01 -39.38 8.05
C LEU A 176 -0.75 -38.87 9.47
N ASN A 177 -0.91 -37.55 9.67
CA ASN A 177 -0.79 -36.90 10.97
C ASN A 177 -1.87 -35.80 11.10
N ILE A 178 -1.86 -35.07 12.23
CA ILE A 178 -2.82 -34.00 12.54
C ILE A 178 -2.53 -32.67 11.82
N ALA A 179 -1.54 -32.61 10.91
CA ALA A 179 -1.21 -31.37 10.22
C ALA A 179 -2.32 -30.99 9.24
N THR A 180 -2.75 -29.74 9.32
CA THR A 180 -3.74 -29.15 8.42
C THR A 180 -3.18 -27.89 7.79
N VAL A 181 -3.75 -27.52 6.64
CA VAL A 181 -3.46 -26.21 6.04
C VAL A 181 -4.24 -25.17 6.85
N SER A 182 -3.55 -24.38 7.67
CA SER A 182 -4.18 -23.37 8.52
C SER A 182 -4.59 -22.13 7.75
N GLU A 183 -3.77 -21.67 6.82
CA GLU A 183 -4.00 -20.48 6.01
C GLU A 183 -3.38 -20.62 4.62
N LEU A 184 -4.05 -20.10 3.61
CA LEU A 184 -3.53 -19.97 2.24
C LEU A 184 -3.50 -18.49 1.86
N LYS A 185 -2.29 -17.98 1.60
CA LYS A 185 -2.07 -16.58 1.23
C LYS A 185 -1.36 -16.50 -0.11
N ALA A 186 -1.65 -15.46 -0.89
CA ALA A 186 -0.99 -15.22 -2.16
C ALA A 186 -0.56 -13.76 -2.31
N VAL A 187 0.53 -13.56 -3.05
CA VAL A 187 1.04 -12.24 -3.45
C VAL A 187 1.22 -12.23 -4.96
N PHE A 188 0.66 -11.22 -5.61
CA PHE A 188 0.78 -11.03 -7.05
C PHE A 188 1.54 -9.74 -7.36
N THR A 189 2.50 -9.81 -8.28
CA THR A 189 3.25 -8.64 -8.75
C THR A 189 3.03 -8.46 -10.25
N ASN A 190 2.50 -7.30 -10.66
CA ASN A 190 2.28 -6.99 -12.07
C ASN A 190 3.58 -6.52 -12.78
N LYS A 191 4.59 -7.40 -12.87
CA LYS A 191 5.95 -7.05 -13.33
C LYS A 191 6.04 -6.59 -14.79
N TYR A 192 5.14 -7.08 -15.65
CA TYR A 192 5.25 -6.91 -17.11
C TYR A 192 4.13 -6.08 -17.70
N ASP A 193 3.38 -5.35 -16.86
CA ASP A 193 2.20 -4.59 -17.28
C ASP A 193 1.29 -5.44 -18.18
N ILE A 194 0.89 -6.62 -17.70
CA ILE A 194 0.16 -7.62 -18.53
C ILE A 194 -1.19 -7.11 -19.06
N PHE A 195 -1.59 -5.91 -18.62
CA PHE A 195 -2.78 -5.20 -19.01
C PHE A 195 -2.51 -4.04 -19.98
N SER A 196 -1.26 -3.74 -20.38
CA SER A 196 -0.86 -2.53 -21.14
C SER A 196 -1.57 -2.30 -22.48
N GLY A 197 -2.14 -3.35 -23.09
CA GLY A 197 -2.97 -3.25 -24.32
C GLY A 197 -4.39 -2.73 -24.08
N TRP A 198 -4.74 -2.52 -22.81
CA TRP A 198 -5.98 -1.94 -22.31
C TRP A 198 -5.56 -0.87 -21.29
N VAL A 199 -6.17 0.31 -21.26
CA VAL A 199 -5.65 1.42 -20.45
C VAL A 199 -6.45 1.53 -19.15
N PRO A 200 -6.17 0.77 -18.07
CA PRO A 200 -6.54 1.25 -16.76
C PRO A 200 -5.60 2.42 -16.47
N TYR A 201 -6.11 3.65 -16.56
CA TYR A 201 -5.47 4.79 -15.95
C TYR A 201 -5.75 4.73 -14.44
N PRO A 202 -4.76 4.90 -13.54
CA PRO A 202 -3.32 4.96 -13.80
C PRO A 202 -2.72 3.56 -14.08
N LYS A 203 -1.59 3.53 -14.80
CA LYS A 203 -0.87 2.26 -15.11
C LYS A 203 -0.66 1.43 -13.84
N ASN A 204 -0.86 0.13 -13.93
CA ASN A 204 -0.78 -0.78 -12.78
C ASN A 204 0.55 -1.58 -12.74
N ASN A 205 1.54 -1.18 -13.51
CA ASN A 205 2.85 -1.83 -13.59
C ASN A 205 3.55 -1.84 -12.21
N TYR A 206 4.23 -2.94 -11.89
CA TYR A 206 4.98 -3.14 -10.65
C TYR A 206 4.19 -3.00 -9.34
N ARG A 207 2.86 -2.87 -9.41
CA ARG A 207 2.00 -2.93 -8.23
C ARG A 207 1.97 -4.35 -7.68
N ILE A 208 1.89 -4.42 -6.35
CA ILE A 208 1.87 -5.67 -5.60
C ILE A 208 0.51 -5.76 -4.93
N TYR A 209 -0.14 -6.90 -5.10
CA TYR A 209 -1.46 -7.20 -4.57
C TYR A 209 -1.37 -8.40 -3.64
N VAL A 210 -2.25 -8.43 -2.64
CA VAL A 210 -2.28 -9.49 -1.63
C VAL A 210 -3.64 -10.18 -1.64
N SER A 211 -3.63 -11.46 -1.32
CA SER A 211 -4.82 -12.26 -1.02
C SER A 211 -4.60 -12.93 0.34
N PRO A 212 -5.09 -12.33 1.44
CA PRO A 212 -5.05 -12.94 2.78
C PRO A 212 -5.78 -14.28 2.87
N GLN A 213 -6.75 -14.52 1.98
CA GLN A 213 -7.42 -15.81 1.79
C GLN A 213 -7.38 -16.16 0.31
N ALA A 214 -6.30 -16.80 -0.13
CA ALA A 214 -6.03 -17.05 -1.55
C ALA A 214 -7.10 -17.94 -2.22
N ASN A 215 -7.69 -18.86 -1.47
CA ASN A 215 -8.72 -19.80 -1.91
C ASN A 215 -10.13 -19.19 -1.96
N SER A 216 -10.24 -17.94 -2.41
CA SER A 216 -11.49 -17.19 -2.51
C SER A 216 -11.56 -16.39 -3.81
N GLU A 217 -12.77 -16.00 -4.21
CA GLU A 217 -13.00 -15.30 -5.48
C GLU A 217 -12.33 -13.93 -5.48
N ASP A 218 -12.41 -13.21 -4.35
CA ASP A 218 -11.92 -11.85 -4.15
C ASP A 218 -10.59 -11.78 -3.36
N GLY A 219 -10.04 -12.91 -2.94
CA GLY A 219 -8.81 -12.98 -2.15
C GLY A 219 -8.98 -12.62 -0.66
N ASN A 220 -10.19 -12.27 -0.24
CA ASN A 220 -10.56 -11.88 1.13
C ASN A 220 -11.64 -12.79 1.73
N GLY A 221 -12.02 -13.88 1.07
CA GLY A 221 -12.94 -14.89 1.61
C GLY A 221 -14.28 -15.00 0.90
N ALA A 222 -14.49 -14.30 -0.23
CA ALA A 222 -15.72 -14.46 -1.02
C ALA A 222 -15.84 -15.86 -1.64
N ASP A 223 -17.08 -16.35 -1.74
CA ASP A 223 -17.40 -17.64 -2.32
C ASP A 223 -16.99 -17.76 -3.79
N LEU A 224 -16.45 -18.93 -4.15
CA LEU A 224 -16.08 -19.24 -5.53
C LEU A 224 -17.33 -19.49 -6.37
N THR A 225 -17.46 -18.73 -7.46
CA THR A 225 -18.68 -18.70 -8.30
C THR A 225 -18.59 -19.55 -9.56
N ASN A 226 -17.39 -19.97 -9.94
CA ASN A 226 -17.16 -20.89 -11.05
C ASN A 226 -17.63 -22.32 -10.74
N GLU A 227 -18.01 -23.04 -11.80
CA GLU A 227 -18.52 -24.41 -11.71
C GLU A 227 -17.53 -25.38 -11.08
N ASP A 228 -16.23 -25.19 -11.36
CA ASP A 228 -15.14 -26.04 -10.88
C ASP A 228 -14.60 -25.64 -9.49
N LYS A 229 -15.19 -24.62 -8.85
CA LYS A 229 -14.78 -24.10 -7.52
C LYS A 229 -13.27 -23.87 -7.41
N SER A 230 -12.64 -23.41 -8.50
CA SER A 230 -11.21 -23.11 -8.54
C SER A 230 -10.93 -21.63 -8.29
N TRP A 231 -9.72 -21.30 -7.85
CA TRP A 231 -9.30 -19.93 -7.59
C TRP A 231 -7.96 -19.62 -8.27
N ARG A 232 -7.58 -18.35 -8.26
CA ARG A 232 -6.31 -17.88 -8.84
C ARG A 232 -5.16 -18.17 -7.88
N THR A 233 -4.45 -19.29 -8.08
CA THR A 233 -3.39 -19.82 -7.19
C THR A 233 -2.36 -18.77 -6.73
N PHE A 234 -1.95 -17.87 -7.63
CA PHE A 234 -0.96 -16.83 -7.35
C PHE A 234 -1.56 -15.43 -7.15
N GLY A 235 -2.86 -15.35 -6.83
CA GLY A 235 -3.52 -14.08 -6.50
C GLY A 235 -3.63 -13.10 -7.66
N GLY A 236 -3.61 -13.60 -8.91
CA GLY A 236 -3.75 -12.76 -10.10
C GLY A 236 -4.98 -11.85 -9.99
N ILE A 237 -4.86 -10.61 -10.45
CA ILE A 237 -5.93 -9.62 -10.34
C ILE A 237 -6.88 -9.63 -11.54
N LYS A 238 -8.10 -9.16 -11.32
CA LYS A 238 -9.11 -8.83 -12.33
C LYS A 238 -9.64 -7.42 -12.03
N PHE A 239 -10.01 -6.68 -13.06
CA PHE A 239 -10.72 -5.41 -12.91
C PHE A 239 -12.22 -5.69 -13.06
N THR A 240 -13.00 -5.43 -12.01
CA THR A 240 -14.44 -5.74 -11.96
C THR A 240 -15.31 -4.59 -12.45
N ASP A 241 -14.84 -3.35 -12.26
CA ASP A 241 -15.49 -2.14 -12.75
C ASP A 241 -14.62 -1.52 -13.84
N ILE A 242 -14.96 -1.84 -15.08
CA ILE A 242 -14.37 -1.20 -16.25
C ILE A 242 -15.32 -0.09 -16.67
N SER A 243 -15.25 1.05 -16.00
CA SER A 243 -15.88 2.24 -16.54
C SER A 243 -15.12 2.67 -17.80
N LEU A 244 -15.84 2.97 -18.88
CA LEU A 244 -15.29 3.69 -20.05
C LEU A 244 -14.95 5.16 -19.73
N ASP A 245 -15.30 5.61 -18.53
CA ASP A 245 -14.93 6.91 -17.99
C ASP A 245 -13.43 6.94 -17.69
N MET A 246 -12.65 7.57 -18.57
CA MET A 246 -11.20 7.73 -18.40
C MET A 246 -10.81 8.54 -17.15
N ALA A 247 -11.77 9.22 -16.49
CA ALA A 247 -11.52 9.92 -15.23
C ALA A 247 -11.58 8.99 -14.00
N LYS A 248 -12.12 7.76 -14.13
CA LYS A 248 -12.23 6.81 -13.01
C LYS A 248 -11.16 5.73 -13.11
N ALA A 249 -10.42 5.56 -12.02
CA ALA A 249 -9.38 4.55 -11.94
C ALA A 249 -9.99 3.14 -11.87
N ALA A 250 -9.59 2.25 -12.77
CA ALA A 250 -9.99 0.85 -12.70
C ALA A 250 -9.50 0.22 -11.39
N VAL A 251 -10.43 -0.31 -10.60
CA VAL A 251 -10.13 -0.93 -9.30
C VAL A 251 -9.93 -2.42 -9.51
N ALA A 252 -8.78 -2.92 -9.07
CA ALA A 252 -8.51 -4.35 -9.02
C ALA A 252 -9.35 -4.99 -7.91
N ASP A 253 -9.81 -6.21 -8.15
CA ASP A 253 -10.53 -7.05 -7.20
C ASP A 253 -9.68 -7.61 -6.05
N ARG A 254 -8.47 -7.07 -5.87
CA ARG A 254 -7.53 -7.40 -4.79
C ARG A 254 -7.00 -6.10 -4.20
N GLY A 255 -6.79 -6.11 -2.88
CA GLY A 255 -6.12 -5.02 -2.18
C GLY A 255 -4.64 -4.93 -2.55
N GLN A 256 -4.11 -3.71 -2.65
CA GLN A 256 -2.66 -3.51 -2.77
C GLN A 256 -1.95 -3.88 -1.46
N ALA A 257 -0.72 -4.38 -1.59
CA ALA A 257 0.13 -4.71 -0.45
C ALA A 257 0.58 -3.46 0.32
N GLU A 258 0.49 -3.50 1.65
CA GLU A 258 1.23 -2.56 2.50
C GLU A 258 2.69 -3.01 2.58
N ILE A 259 3.58 -2.35 1.83
CA ILE A 259 5.02 -2.65 1.81
C ILE A 259 5.77 -1.64 2.66
N GLY A 260 6.65 -2.10 3.52
CA GLY A 260 7.46 -1.22 4.36
C GLY A 260 8.14 -1.98 5.48
N PHE A 261 8.49 -1.24 6.52
CA PHE A 261 9.05 -1.77 7.76
C PHE A 261 8.50 -1.01 8.96
N ALA A 262 8.73 -1.51 10.16
CA ALA A 262 8.34 -0.86 11.40
C ALA A 262 9.53 -0.73 12.33
N LEU A 263 9.61 0.38 13.06
CA LEU A 263 10.61 0.63 14.09
C LEU A 263 9.91 0.81 15.43
N ALA A 264 10.35 0.08 16.44
CA ALA A 264 9.88 0.24 17.82
C ALA A 264 10.96 0.95 18.64
N SER A 265 10.60 2.00 19.39
CA SER A 265 11.58 2.76 20.17
C SER A 265 10.94 3.54 21.33
N PRO A 266 11.57 3.58 22.52
CA PRO A 266 11.12 4.44 23.63
C PRO A 266 11.19 5.94 23.28
N ASN A 267 12.04 6.35 22.33
CA ASN A 267 12.11 7.75 21.89
C ASN A 267 10.81 8.23 21.24
N LEU A 268 9.93 7.32 20.83
CA LEU A 268 8.65 7.62 20.22
C LEU A 268 7.50 7.79 21.25
N PHE A 269 7.76 7.73 22.56
CA PHE A 269 6.77 8.18 23.54
C PHE A 269 6.64 9.69 23.45
N LEU A 270 5.54 10.16 22.86
CA LEU A 270 5.33 11.56 22.52
C LEU A 270 3.88 11.95 22.80
N ALA A 271 3.60 12.32 24.05
CA ALA A 271 2.23 12.45 24.57
C ALA A 271 1.51 13.69 24.05
N GLU A 272 2.21 14.82 23.90
CA GLU A 272 1.59 16.10 23.57
C GLU A 272 2.56 17.05 22.84
N GLY A 273 2.04 18.25 22.57
CA GLY A 273 2.78 19.31 21.91
C GLY A 273 2.98 19.04 20.42
N GLU A 274 3.77 19.91 19.79
CA GLU A 274 4.21 19.65 18.43
C GLU A 274 5.41 18.71 18.44
N ARG A 275 5.31 17.61 17.72
CA ARG A 275 6.31 16.54 17.71
C ARG A 275 6.84 16.36 16.30
N ILE A 276 8.12 16.59 16.11
CA ILE A 276 8.82 16.41 14.84
C ILE A 276 9.68 15.16 14.97
N VAL A 277 9.33 14.12 14.23
CA VAL A 277 10.08 12.86 14.20
C VAL A 277 10.94 12.83 12.94
N THR A 278 12.24 12.61 13.12
CA THR A 278 13.22 12.46 12.04
C THR A 278 13.83 11.06 12.10
N LEU A 279 13.68 10.30 11.02
CA LEU A 279 14.29 8.99 10.83
C LEU A 279 15.48 9.14 9.88
N PHE A 280 16.68 8.80 10.34
CA PHE A 280 17.88 8.72 9.51
C PHE A 280 18.15 7.25 9.17
N LEU A 281 17.91 6.88 7.92
CA LEU A 281 18.08 5.51 7.42
C LEU A 281 19.44 5.42 6.70
N LYS A 282 20.46 4.93 7.40
CA LYS A 282 21.78 4.69 6.82
C LYS A 282 21.73 3.48 5.92
N LEU A 283 22.31 3.59 4.72
CA LEU A 283 22.28 2.54 3.71
C LEU A 283 23.64 1.83 3.63
N SER A 284 23.60 0.51 3.42
CA SER A 284 24.79 -0.30 3.06
C SER A 284 25.00 -0.41 1.54
N SER A 285 23.97 -0.08 0.75
CA SER A 285 24.04 -0.14 -0.71
C SER A 285 24.99 0.91 -1.31
N PRO A 286 25.51 0.68 -2.53
CA PRO A 286 26.39 1.64 -3.20
C PRO A 286 25.71 3.01 -3.42
N LYS A 287 26.45 4.10 -3.15
CA LYS A 287 25.98 5.50 -3.35
C LYS A 287 25.46 5.77 -4.75
N SER A 288 25.96 5.07 -5.77
CA SER A 288 25.52 5.20 -7.16
C SER A 288 24.03 4.92 -7.35
N LEU A 289 23.42 4.09 -6.51
CA LEU A 289 21.97 3.83 -6.55
C LEU A 289 21.13 5.05 -6.12
N LEU A 290 21.72 5.99 -5.39
CA LEU A 290 21.06 7.24 -4.98
C LEU A 290 21.07 8.31 -6.07
N ASN A 291 21.88 8.15 -7.12
CA ASN A 291 22.01 9.16 -8.17
C ASN A 291 20.68 9.44 -8.88
N ASN A 292 19.84 8.41 -9.00
CA ASN A 292 18.54 8.47 -9.67
C ASN A 292 17.38 8.84 -8.72
N LEU A 293 17.69 9.18 -7.47
CA LEU A 293 16.71 9.65 -6.50
C LEU A 293 16.89 11.15 -6.31
N THR A 294 15.78 11.89 -6.41
CA THR A 294 15.69 13.32 -6.13
C THR A 294 14.75 13.54 -4.95
N ASP A 295 14.89 14.66 -4.24
CA ASP A 295 14.02 14.97 -3.10
C ASP A 295 12.56 15.16 -3.54
N GLU A 296 12.32 15.69 -4.74
CA GLU A 296 10.99 15.80 -5.35
C GLU A 296 10.32 14.44 -5.58
N LEU A 297 11.09 13.47 -6.09
CA LEU A 297 10.63 12.08 -6.26
C LEU A 297 10.31 11.42 -4.91
N MET A 298 11.12 11.73 -3.89
CA MET A 298 11.04 11.11 -2.58
C MET A 298 10.03 11.78 -1.66
N TYR A 299 9.56 12.99 -2.00
CA TYR A 299 8.74 13.86 -1.16
C TYR A 299 7.59 13.09 -0.49
N ASP A 300 6.76 12.41 -1.29
CA ASP A 300 5.61 11.64 -0.83
C ASP A 300 5.82 10.12 -0.87
N ALA A 301 7.06 9.65 -1.07
CA ALA A 301 7.41 8.23 -1.24
C ALA A 301 7.03 7.34 -0.04
N PHE A 302 6.94 7.91 1.16
CA PHE A 302 6.66 7.19 2.40
C PHE A 302 5.44 7.75 3.15
N ARG A 303 4.55 6.84 3.54
CA ARG A 303 3.46 7.06 4.49
C ARG A 303 3.87 6.51 5.86
N LEU A 304 3.86 7.38 6.88
CA LEU A 304 4.16 6.98 8.25
C LEU A 304 2.86 6.76 9.04
N LYS A 305 2.85 5.76 9.92
CA LYS A 305 1.80 5.52 10.91
C LYS A 305 2.45 5.31 12.27
N PHE A 306 2.05 6.06 13.29
CA PHE A 306 2.54 5.97 14.65
C PHE A 306 1.50 5.29 15.55
N SER A 307 1.92 4.50 16.53
CA SER A 307 1.02 3.82 17.45
C SER A 307 0.30 4.81 18.37
N GLY A 308 -1.00 5.00 18.16
CA GLY A 308 -1.90 5.64 19.12
C GLY A 308 -2.56 4.62 20.04
N GLU A 309 -3.35 5.11 20.99
CA GLU A 309 -4.03 4.28 22.00
C GLU A 309 -5.06 3.35 21.37
N GLU A 310 -5.90 3.89 20.48
CA GLU A 310 -6.97 3.13 19.83
C GLU A 310 -6.69 2.87 18.34
N LYS A 311 -5.93 3.76 17.68
CA LYS A 311 -5.72 3.74 16.22
C LYS A 311 -4.33 4.22 15.82
N TRP A 312 -3.96 3.90 14.59
CA TRP A 312 -2.73 4.40 13.98
C TRP A 312 -2.85 5.92 13.69
N ILE A 313 -1.93 6.71 14.25
CA ILE A 313 -1.81 8.15 14.03
C ILE A 313 -1.04 8.39 12.72
N ARG A 314 -1.62 9.17 11.81
CA ARG A 314 -0.98 9.56 10.54
C ARG A 314 -0.55 11.02 10.62
N PRO A 315 0.71 11.36 10.32
CA PRO A 315 1.14 12.76 10.21
C PRO A 315 0.27 13.55 9.25
N VAL A 316 -0.16 14.74 9.68
CA VAL A 316 -0.84 15.70 8.80
C VAL A 316 0.23 16.46 8.00
N TRP A 317 -0.02 16.68 6.71
CA TRP A 317 0.92 17.35 5.81
C TRP A 317 0.27 18.37 4.86
N GLU A 318 -1.05 18.54 4.91
CA GLU A 318 -1.76 19.57 4.14
C GLU A 318 -1.82 20.86 4.97
N THR A 319 -1.49 21.99 4.36
CA THR A 319 -1.56 23.32 4.95
C THR A 319 -3.01 23.79 4.97
N THR A 320 -3.64 23.88 6.14
CA THR A 320 -4.79 24.77 6.30
C THR A 320 -4.26 26.19 6.22
N SER A 321 -4.71 26.93 5.20
CA SER A 321 -4.44 28.36 5.01
C SER A 321 -4.61 29.11 6.33
N SER A 322 -3.50 29.59 6.90
CA SER A 322 -3.52 30.38 8.13
C SER A 322 -4.07 31.77 7.83
N GLY A 323 -5.26 32.05 8.38
CA GLY A 323 -5.88 33.37 8.39
C GLY A 323 -5.00 34.44 9.03
N SER A 324 -5.26 35.69 8.67
CA SER A 324 -4.47 36.88 8.97
C SER A 324 -4.32 37.17 10.48
N GLY A 325 -3.11 37.60 10.86
CA GLY A 325 -2.91 38.59 11.94
C GLY A 325 -1.83 38.25 12.96
N THR A 326 -1.83 37.04 13.52
CA THR A 326 -0.86 36.63 14.54
C THR A 326 -0.12 35.37 14.11
N VAL A 327 1.22 35.41 14.16
CA VAL A 327 2.05 34.26 13.83
C VAL A 327 1.95 33.27 14.97
N ASP A 328 1.45 32.08 14.70
CA ASP A 328 1.42 30.98 15.67
C ASP A 328 2.83 30.75 16.26
N SER A 329 2.90 30.50 17.57
CA SER A 329 4.15 30.37 18.32
C SER A 329 5.07 29.28 17.76
N ILE A 330 4.51 28.17 17.30
CA ILE A 330 5.27 27.10 16.66
C ILE A 330 5.85 27.57 15.33
N THR A 331 5.06 28.25 14.51
CA THR A 331 5.51 28.79 13.22
C THR A 331 6.68 29.75 13.44
N ALA A 332 6.58 30.64 14.42
CA ALA A 332 7.67 31.52 14.80
C ALA A 332 8.91 30.71 15.23
N LEU A 333 8.76 29.68 16.07
CA LEU A 333 9.88 28.82 16.48
C LEU A 333 10.52 28.07 15.30
N ARG A 334 9.74 27.59 14.32
CA ARG A 334 10.26 26.93 13.12
C ARG A 334 11.07 27.89 12.25
N ILE A 335 10.56 29.11 12.03
CA ILE A 335 11.27 30.17 11.30
C ILE A 335 12.58 30.50 11.99
N LEU A 336 12.55 30.75 13.31
CA LEU A 336 13.75 31.09 14.07
C LEU A 336 14.78 29.96 14.06
N ASP A 337 14.35 28.70 14.20
CA ASP A 337 15.23 27.53 14.13
C ASP A 337 15.91 27.42 12.76
N PHE A 338 15.15 27.58 11.68
CA PHE A 338 15.66 27.60 10.32
C PHE A 338 16.70 28.71 10.11
N LEU A 339 16.35 29.96 10.45
CA LEU A 339 17.24 31.11 10.28
C LEU A 339 18.49 31.02 11.18
N ASN A 340 18.37 30.48 12.38
CA ASN A 340 19.51 30.33 13.30
C ASN A 340 20.44 29.18 12.93
N LYS A 341 19.94 28.12 12.28
CA LYS A 341 20.75 26.99 11.79
C LYS A 341 21.45 27.27 10.47
N ALA A 342 20.97 28.22 9.68
CA ALA A 342 21.58 28.56 8.41
C ALA A 342 23.03 29.05 8.58
N ALA A 343 23.99 28.30 8.05
CA ALA A 343 25.41 28.63 8.03
C ALA A 343 25.75 29.63 6.91
N SER A 344 24.98 29.64 5.82
CA SER A 344 25.20 30.51 4.66
C SER A 344 23.90 31.06 4.09
N ALA A 345 24.00 32.19 3.37
CA ALA A 345 22.84 32.84 2.78
C ALA A 345 22.14 31.96 1.74
N ALA A 346 22.93 31.12 1.04
CA ALA A 346 22.46 30.10 0.11
C ALA A 346 21.52 29.08 0.76
N GLN A 347 21.68 28.78 2.05
CA GLN A 347 20.75 27.88 2.76
C GLN A 347 19.41 28.55 3.08
N ILE A 348 19.34 29.87 2.97
CA ILE A 348 18.09 30.62 3.17
C ILE A 348 17.41 30.91 1.82
N ALA A 349 18.15 31.48 0.87
CA ALA A 349 17.63 31.92 -0.42
C ALA A 349 17.68 30.85 -1.52
N GLY A 350 18.52 29.82 -1.38
CA GLY A 350 18.89 28.96 -2.51
C GLY A 350 20.05 29.54 -3.32
N ILE A 351 20.48 28.81 -4.35
CA ILE A 351 21.41 29.29 -5.37
C ILE A 351 20.81 28.89 -6.71
N GLU A 352 20.49 29.88 -7.54
CA GLU A 352 19.93 29.64 -8.86
C GLU A 352 20.80 28.65 -9.66
N PRO A 353 20.17 27.69 -10.38
CA PRO A 353 18.73 27.58 -10.66
C PRO A 353 17.93 26.79 -9.58
N ALA A 354 18.55 26.42 -8.46
CA ALA A 354 17.89 25.65 -7.40
C ALA A 354 17.10 26.57 -6.45
N GLU A 355 15.79 26.32 -6.33
CA GLU A 355 14.92 27.05 -5.41
C GLU A 355 15.37 26.89 -3.95
N GLY A 356 15.29 27.98 -3.19
CA GLY A 356 15.53 27.98 -1.75
C GLY A 356 14.38 27.36 -0.95
N PRO A 357 14.60 27.06 0.34
CA PRO A 357 13.57 26.53 1.22
C PRO A 357 12.47 27.54 1.61
N VAL A 358 12.69 28.84 1.37
CA VAL A 358 11.68 29.90 1.56
C VAL A 358 10.88 30.07 0.26
N LYS A 359 9.59 29.76 0.32
CA LYS A 359 8.61 29.87 -0.75
C LYS A 359 7.82 31.18 -0.60
N ASP A 360 7.58 31.83 -1.73
CA ASP A 360 6.73 33.01 -1.86
C ASP A 360 5.26 32.67 -1.53
N ASP A 361 4.57 33.55 -0.79
CA ASP A 361 3.14 33.42 -0.51
C ASP A 361 2.31 33.82 -1.75
N PRO A 362 1.67 32.86 -2.45
CA PRO A 362 0.97 33.13 -3.70
C PRO A 362 -0.26 34.03 -3.54
N SER A 363 -0.68 34.34 -2.31
CA SER A 363 -1.85 35.16 -2.01
C SER A 363 -1.54 36.65 -1.77
N LYS A 364 -0.26 37.05 -1.65
CA LYS A 364 0.10 38.39 -1.14
C LYS A 364 1.26 39.11 -1.86
N GLY A 365 1.92 38.49 -2.84
CA GLY A 365 3.03 39.12 -3.56
C GLY A 365 2.67 40.45 -4.22
N TYR A 366 3.41 41.52 -3.90
CA TYR A 366 3.34 42.81 -4.59
C TYR A 366 4.26 42.78 -5.84
N GLY A 367 3.69 42.47 -7.00
CA GLY A 367 4.14 42.99 -8.30
C GLY A 367 5.40 42.37 -8.90
N ASP A 368 5.28 41.24 -9.57
CA ASP A 368 5.06 41.13 -11.02
C ASP A 368 4.49 39.71 -11.28
N GLN A 369 3.95 39.43 -12.46
CA GLN A 369 3.41 38.09 -12.76
C GLN A 369 4.52 37.06 -13.09
N ARG A 370 5.74 37.25 -12.57
CA ARG A 370 6.82 36.26 -12.62
C ARG A 370 6.99 35.70 -11.22
N LYS A 371 7.08 34.38 -11.13
CA LYS A 371 7.48 33.69 -9.90
C LYS A 371 8.98 33.95 -9.68
N ASP A 372 9.36 35.04 -9.02
CA ASP A 372 10.72 35.27 -8.54
C ASP A 372 10.86 34.69 -7.13
N TYR A 373 11.30 33.43 -7.11
CA TYR A 373 11.42 32.62 -5.92
C TYR A 373 12.66 32.98 -5.12
N ASP A 374 12.52 33.78 -4.05
CA ASP A 374 13.28 33.67 -2.79
C ASP A 374 13.14 34.92 -1.91
N ILE A 375 13.64 34.81 -0.67
CA ILE A 375 13.94 35.96 0.17
C ILE A 375 14.99 36.89 -0.46
N GLY A 376 15.65 36.46 -1.54
CA GLY A 376 16.81 37.09 -2.17
C GLY A 376 18.12 36.79 -1.44
N LEU A 377 19.16 36.41 -2.18
CA LEU A 377 20.50 36.17 -1.61
C LEU A 377 21.03 37.37 -0.81
N THR A 378 20.77 38.59 -1.27
CA THR A 378 21.17 39.84 -0.59
C THR A 378 20.49 40.01 0.78
N VAL A 379 19.19 39.73 0.87
CA VAL A 379 18.45 39.81 2.15
C VAL A 379 18.89 38.67 3.06
N ALA A 380 19.07 37.45 2.54
CA ALA A 380 19.60 36.32 3.28
C ALA A 380 21.00 36.59 3.88
N GLN A 381 21.91 37.20 3.11
CA GLN A 381 23.21 37.66 3.60
C GLN A 381 23.06 38.65 4.74
N ARG A 382 22.14 39.62 4.61
CA ARG A 382 21.85 40.60 5.65
C ARG A 382 21.24 39.96 6.90
N ILE A 383 20.35 38.98 6.75
CA ILE A 383 19.78 38.22 7.88
C ILE A 383 20.90 37.55 8.68
N ILE A 384 21.84 36.87 8.01
CA ILE A 384 22.98 36.24 8.69
C ILE A 384 23.89 37.28 9.35
N ALA A 385 24.16 38.39 8.66
CA ALA A 385 25.00 39.45 9.21
C ALA A 385 24.40 40.08 10.48
N GLU A 386 23.10 40.43 10.47
CA GLU A 386 22.42 40.97 11.65
C GLU A 386 22.29 39.94 12.78
N ARG A 387 22.01 38.67 12.46
CA ARG A 387 22.02 37.58 13.44
C ARG A 387 23.35 37.48 14.18
N ASN A 388 24.46 37.55 13.44
CA ASN A 388 25.80 37.38 13.99
C ASN A 388 26.28 38.59 14.81
N LYS A 389 25.62 39.74 14.71
CA LYS A 389 25.85 40.91 15.59
C LYS A 389 25.21 40.76 16.97
N LEU A 390 24.20 39.90 17.11
CA LEU A 390 23.54 39.68 18.39
C LEU A 390 24.51 39.00 19.38
N PRO A 391 24.46 39.32 20.68
CA PRO A 391 25.34 38.70 21.69
C PRO A 391 25.26 37.18 21.72
N SER A 392 24.06 36.63 21.51
CA SER A 392 23.79 35.19 21.43
C SER A 392 24.11 34.57 20.06
N LYS A 393 24.43 35.39 19.05
CA LYS A 393 24.50 35.02 17.61
C LYS A 393 23.26 34.27 17.11
N LYS A 394 22.10 34.48 17.76
CA LYS A 394 20.82 33.82 17.46
C LYS A 394 19.67 34.80 17.64
N PHE A 395 18.71 34.76 16.73
CA PHE A 395 17.42 35.41 16.92
C PHE A 395 16.62 34.72 18.02
N THR A 396 16.05 35.50 18.93
CA THR A 396 15.22 35.07 20.05
C THR A 396 13.75 35.38 19.85
N GLY A 397 13.40 36.16 18.83
CA GLY A 397 12.02 36.52 18.51
C GLY A 397 11.89 37.00 17.06
N LEU A 398 10.71 36.84 16.48
CA LEU A 398 10.46 37.23 15.08
C LEU A 398 10.55 38.75 14.90
N ASP A 399 10.34 39.55 15.94
CA ASP A 399 10.50 41.01 15.90
C ASP A 399 11.93 41.44 15.56
N GLN A 400 12.94 40.67 16.00
CA GLN A 400 14.33 40.92 15.62
C GLN A 400 14.55 40.69 14.13
N VAL A 401 13.84 39.74 13.52
CA VAL A 401 13.88 39.48 12.08
C VAL A 401 13.11 40.56 11.32
N ARG A 402 11.95 40.98 11.82
CA ARG A 402 11.14 42.09 11.26
C ARG A 402 11.89 43.41 11.24
N ALA A 403 12.75 43.67 12.23
CA ALA A 403 13.55 44.89 12.33
C ALA A 403 14.70 44.96 11.31
N ILE A 404 15.04 43.85 10.63
CA ILE A 404 16.13 43.82 9.66
C ILE A 404 15.70 44.59 8.40
N LYS A 405 16.51 45.58 8.02
CA LYS A 405 16.29 46.37 6.82
C LYS A 405 16.14 45.46 5.59
N TYR A 406 15.11 45.71 4.79
CA TYR A 406 14.75 44.98 3.55
C TYR A 406 14.12 43.59 3.73
N VAL A 407 13.90 43.09 4.96
CA VAL A 407 13.03 41.92 5.14
C VAL A 407 11.56 42.33 4.90
N GLY A 408 11.11 43.40 5.56
CA GLY A 408 9.75 43.92 5.33
C GLY A 408 8.64 42.94 5.70
N LYS A 409 7.39 43.27 5.34
CA LYS A 409 6.22 42.43 5.63
C LYS A 409 6.16 41.20 4.72
N ASP A 410 6.42 41.41 3.43
CA ASP A 410 6.40 40.42 2.37
C ASP A 410 7.24 39.19 2.70
N LYS A 411 8.55 39.37 2.94
CA LYS A 411 9.44 38.25 3.26
C LYS A 411 9.15 37.56 4.60
N ILE A 412 8.47 38.24 5.52
CA ILE A 412 7.97 37.60 6.74
C ILE A 412 6.76 36.72 6.42
N ASP A 413 5.85 37.19 5.58
CA ASP A 413 4.71 36.40 5.13
C ASP A 413 5.19 35.16 4.33
N ASP A 414 6.26 35.28 3.53
CA ASP A 414 6.91 34.13 2.87
C ASP A 414 7.49 33.12 3.86
N LEU A 415 8.18 33.59 4.91
CA LEU A 415 8.68 32.73 5.98
C LEU A 415 7.53 32.04 6.73
N ILE A 416 6.44 32.75 6.99
CA ILE A 416 5.23 32.19 7.61
C ILE A 416 4.60 31.15 6.69
N TYR A 417 4.49 31.42 5.39
CA TYR A 417 3.94 30.49 4.42
C TYR A 417 4.81 29.22 4.31
N SER A 418 6.13 29.39 4.25
CA SER A 418 7.11 28.31 4.12
C SER A 418 7.15 27.38 5.32
N PHE A 419 7.02 27.93 6.54
CA PHE A 419 7.23 27.19 7.79
C PHE A 419 5.96 27.06 8.65
N GLY A 420 4.82 27.59 8.19
CA GLY A 420 3.54 27.51 8.89
C GLY A 420 2.92 26.12 8.85
N GLY A 421 3.14 25.39 7.74
CA GLY A 421 2.66 24.02 7.59
C GLY A 421 3.47 22.98 8.40
N PRO A 422 2.84 21.86 8.81
CA PRO A 422 3.56 20.73 9.39
C PRO A 422 4.66 20.22 8.43
N VAL A 423 5.78 19.78 8.99
CA VAL A 423 6.92 19.30 8.20
C VAL A 423 6.59 17.97 7.55
N HIS A 424 6.72 17.90 6.22
CA HIS A 424 6.66 16.67 5.44
C HIS A 424 7.83 16.65 4.45
N HIS A 425 8.96 16.08 4.87
CA HIS A 425 10.16 16.08 4.05
C HIS A 425 10.81 14.70 4.01
N THR A 426 11.13 14.22 2.81
CA THR A 426 12.00 13.07 2.59
C THR A 426 13.19 13.53 1.76
N THR A 427 14.41 13.35 2.26
CA THR A 427 15.63 13.83 1.62
C THR A 427 16.59 12.69 1.35
N VAL A 428 17.32 12.76 0.23
CA VAL A 428 18.38 11.83 -0.11
C VAL A 428 19.74 12.47 0.17
N ASP A 429 20.33 12.14 1.31
CA ASP A 429 21.67 12.60 1.68
C ASP A 429 22.73 11.67 1.06
N LYS A 430 23.11 12.00 -0.17
CA LYS A 430 24.10 11.26 -0.97
C LYS A 430 25.49 11.29 -0.33
N ALA A 431 25.85 12.38 0.35
CA ALA A 431 27.15 12.53 1.00
C ALA A 431 27.33 11.50 2.12
N ASN A 432 26.29 11.30 2.93
CA ASN A 432 26.30 10.37 4.07
C ASN A 432 25.66 9.00 3.77
N ASN A 433 25.29 8.74 2.51
CA ASN A 433 24.63 7.50 2.07
C ASN A 433 23.39 7.14 2.89
N ARG A 434 22.47 8.08 3.07
CA ARG A 434 21.28 7.90 3.91
C ARG A 434 20.03 8.54 3.33
N ILE A 435 18.87 8.01 3.71
CA ILE A 435 17.56 8.64 3.47
C ILE A 435 17.08 9.24 4.79
N ILE A 436 16.62 10.49 4.75
CA ILE A 436 16.10 11.20 5.93
C ILE A 436 14.60 11.37 5.75
N ILE A 437 13.80 10.86 6.68
CA ILE A 437 12.34 11.01 6.66
C ILE A 437 11.94 11.85 7.88
N LYS A 438 11.40 13.04 7.63
CA LYS A 438 10.99 13.98 8.68
C LYS A 438 9.49 14.24 8.59
N ARG A 439 8.76 14.02 9.68
CA ARG A 439 7.31 14.20 9.77
C ARG A 439 6.92 14.94 11.05
N THR A 440 5.96 15.86 10.96
CA THR A 440 5.32 16.50 12.11
C THR A 440 4.05 15.75 12.51
N ILE A 441 3.89 15.57 13.82
CA ILE A 441 2.63 15.22 14.46
C ILE A 441 2.20 16.49 15.23
N THR A 442 1.08 17.09 14.81
CA THR A 442 0.66 18.41 15.31
C THR A 442 0.12 18.31 16.74
N ARG A 443 -0.01 19.45 17.42
CA ARG A 443 -0.52 19.53 18.81
C ARG A 443 -1.92 18.93 19.01
N ASP A 444 -2.74 18.93 17.98
CA ASP A 444 -4.13 18.45 18.03
C ASP A 444 -4.24 16.94 17.79
N GLN A 445 -3.15 16.26 17.42
CA GLN A 445 -3.12 14.82 17.24
C GLN A 445 -2.91 14.10 18.58
N GLU A 446 -3.50 12.92 18.70
CA GLU A 446 -3.39 12.05 19.88
C GLU A 446 -1.93 11.72 20.26
N ALA A 447 -1.74 11.25 21.49
CA ALA A 447 -0.45 10.80 22.02
C ALA A 447 0.10 9.60 21.24
N ILE A 448 1.41 9.60 20.96
CA ILE A 448 2.10 8.39 20.51
C ILE A 448 2.46 7.57 21.74
N VAL A 449 1.87 6.38 21.83
CA VAL A 449 1.92 5.50 23.01
C VAL A 449 2.46 4.11 22.65
N ALA A 450 2.70 3.29 23.68
CA ALA A 450 3.17 1.93 23.51
C ALA A 450 2.25 1.12 22.58
N TYR A 451 2.85 0.28 21.73
CA TYR A 451 2.09 -0.53 20.80
C TYR A 451 1.15 -1.51 21.52
N ASN A 452 -0.14 -1.50 21.13
CA ASN A 452 -1.13 -2.43 21.63
C ASN A 452 -1.68 -3.29 20.49
N LYS A 453 -1.34 -4.58 20.49
CA LYS A 453 -1.76 -5.55 19.48
C LYS A 453 -3.27 -5.70 19.37
N LYS A 454 -4.00 -5.62 20.49
CA LYS A 454 -5.47 -5.72 20.51
C LYS A 454 -6.13 -4.51 19.86
N ALA A 455 -5.57 -3.32 20.05
CA ALA A 455 -6.08 -2.09 19.44
C ALA A 455 -5.70 -1.97 17.95
N LEU A 456 -4.45 -2.28 17.60
CA LEU A 456 -3.88 -1.96 16.28
C LEU A 456 -3.82 -3.14 15.29
N SER A 457 -4.11 -4.36 15.75
CA SER A 457 -4.25 -5.60 14.95
C SER A 457 -3.04 -6.09 14.12
N ASP A 458 -1.97 -5.30 13.97
CA ASP A 458 -0.70 -5.77 13.39
C ASP A 458 0.01 -6.81 14.31
N PRO A 459 0.83 -7.73 13.78
CA PRO A 459 1.41 -8.82 14.56
C PRO A 459 2.72 -8.44 15.29
N PHE A 460 2.88 -7.18 15.71
CA PHE A 460 4.11 -6.74 16.40
C PHE A 460 4.10 -7.17 17.87
N GLU A 461 5.23 -7.68 18.34
CA GLU A 461 5.46 -8.07 19.74
C GLU A 461 6.47 -7.09 20.37
N THR A 462 5.98 -6.00 20.96
CA THR A 462 6.82 -4.97 21.59
C THR A 462 6.06 -4.19 22.67
N LYS A 463 6.79 -3.68 23.66
CA LYS A 463 6.27 -2.79 24.71
C LYS A 463 6.48 -1.31 24.38
N TRP A 464 7.18 -1.03 23.28
CA TRP A 464 7.54 0.33 22.87
C TRP A 464 6.55 0.87 21.84
N PRO A 465 6.44 2.21 21.72
CA PRO A 465 5.73 2.80 20.59
C PRO A 465 6.39 2.42 19.27
N VAL A 466 5.57 2.33 18.22
CA VAL A 466 5.95 1.87 16.89
C VAL A 466 5.65 2.94 15.85
N VAL A 467 6.59 3.13 14.93
CA VAL A 467 6.34 3.81 13.65
C VAL A 467 6.41 2.79 12.51
N LYS A 468 5.32 2.64 11.74
CA LYS A 468 5.34 1.96 10.44
C LYS A 468 5.78 2.97 9.38
N VAL A 469 6.80 2.61 8.62
CA VAL A 469 7.28 3.33 7.45
C VAL A 469 6.85 2.53 6.22
N LEU A 470 5.78 2.99 5.57
CA LEU A 470 5.14 2.30 4.44
C LEU A 470 5.44 3.03 3.13
N LEU A 471 5.64 2.30 2.04
CA LEU A 471 5.73 2.89 0.70
C LEU A 471 4.38 3.48 0.27
N ASN A 472 4.43 4.63 -0.37
CA ASN A 472 3.26 5.31 -0.90
C ASN A 472 3.04 4.94 -2.37
N THR A 473 2.42 3.78 -2.62
CA THR A 473 2.04 3.33 -3.97
C THR A 473 0.92 4.15 -4.62
N ALA A 474 0.35 5.11 -3.89
CA ALA A 474 -0.64 6.07 -4.35
C ALA A 474 -0.10 7.52 -4.37
N GLY A 475 1.22 7.70 -4.24
CA GLY A 475 1.88 9.00 -4.33
C GLY A 475 1.65 9.67 -5.69
N LYS A 476 1.55 11.00 -5.68
CA LYS A 476 1.42 11.82 -6.88
C LYS A 476 2.77 11.97 -7.59
N SER A 477 3.89 11.96 -6.85
CA SER A 477 5.23 12.13 -7.44
C SER A 477 5.68 10.88 -8.21
N ASP A 478 5.63 9.70 -7.60
CA ASP A 478 5.93 8.44 -8.28
C ASP A 478 5.19 7.24 -7.63
N PRO A 479 4.09 6.76 -8.23
CA PRO A 479 3.35 5.60 -7.71
C PRO A 479 4.11 4.27 -7.83
N TYR A 480 5.28 4.24 -8.50
CA TYR A 480 6.13 3.06 -8.70
C TYR A 480 7.45 3.12 -7.90
N ILE A 481 7.50 3.93 -6.85
CA ILE A 481 8.71 4.17 -6.06
C ILE A 481 9.39 2.88 -5.56
N TYR A 482 8.64 1.80 -5.34
CA TYR A 482 9.20 0.50 -4.99
C TYR A 482 10.25 0.01 -6.00
N GLN A 483 10.04 0.22 -7.30
CA GLN A 483 11.00 -0.19 -8.33
C GLN A 483 12.36 0.50 -8.15
N LYS A 484 12.35 1.75 -7.68
CA LYS A 484 13.54 2.58 -7.45
C LYS A 484 14.24 2.19 -6.14
N LEU A 485 13.47 1.84 -5.11
CA LEU A 485 13.99 1.58 -3.76
C LEU A 485 14.34 0.12 -3.48
N LYS A 486 13.82 -0.85 -4.25
CA LYS A 486 13.98 -2.30 -3.97
C LYS A 486 15.43 -2.80 -3.86
N SER A 487 16.39 -2.08 -4.43
CA SER A 487 17.83 -2.43 -4.39
C SER A 487 18.57 -1.77 -3.22
N LEU A 488 17.90 -0.93 -2.44
CA LEU A 488 18.47 -0.28 -1.27
C LEU A 488 18.35 -1.18 -0.03
N GLN A 489 19.44 -1.29 0.71
CA GLN A 489 19.51 -2.03 1.97
C GLN A 489 19.79 -1.06 3.11
N ILE A 490 18.95 -1.12 4.14
CA ILE A 490 19.09 -0.30 5.35
C ILE A 490 20.07 -1.02 6.29
N ALA A 491 21.14 -0.32 6.67
CA ALA A 491 22.15 -0.80 7.62
C ALA A 491 21.83 -0.38 9.06
N ALA A 492 21.31 0.83 9.25
CA ALA A 492 20.94 1.36 10.56
C ALA A 492 19.83 2.40 10.43
N ALA A 493 19.04 2.56 11.50
CA ALA A 493 18.03 3.60 11.63
C ALA A 493 18.25 4.38 12.93
N HIS A 494 18.44 5.69 12.82
CA HIS A 494 18.51 6.59 13.98
C HIS A 494 17.24 7.42 14.05
N ILE A 495 16.65 7.50 15.24
CA ILE A 495 15.41 8.23 15.50
C ILE A 495 15.74 9.45 16.36
N VAL A 496 15.44 10.63 15.84
CA VAL A 496 15.57 11.90 16.56
C VAL A 496 14.19 12.53 16.64
N VAL A 497 13.85 13.02 17.84
CA VAL A 497 12.58 13.68 18.11
C VAL A 497 12.84 15.10 18.61
N ASP A 498 12.09 16.07 18.09
CA ASP A 498 12.03 17.45 18.57
C ASP A 498 10.58 17.70 19.01
N VAL A 499 10.38 17.96 20.30
CA VAL A 499 9.07 18.18 20.89
C VAL A 499 9.00 19.58 21.46
N ARG A 500 7.96 20.32 21.09
CA ARG A 500 7.76 21.73 21.46
C ARG A 500 6.42 21.90 22.17
N GLU A 501 6.40 22.85 23.11
CA GLU A 501 5.21 23.21 23.89
C GLU A 501 4.63 22.10 24.77
N VAL A 502 5.49 21.25 25.34
CA VAL A 502 5.10 20.32 26.42
C VAL A 502 4.68 21.13 27.65
N LYS A 503 3.53 20.81 28.24
CA LYS A 503 2.93 21.54 29.37
C LYS A 503 2.61 20.65 30.57
N ASN A 504 2.42 19.36 30.34
CA ASN A 504 2.17 18.34 31.33
C ASN A 504 3.47 17.99 32.07
N LEU A 505 3.86 18.90 32.98
CA LEU A 505 5.01 18.80 33.84
C LEU A 505 4.56 18.63 35.29
N VAL A 506 5.28 17.80 36.03
CA VAL A 506 5.16 17.76 37.49
C VAL A 506 6.09 18.81 38.06
N ILE A 507 5.54 19.91 38.57
CA ILE A 507 6.35 20.97 39.19
C ILE A 507 6.16 20.96 40.71
N GLN A 508 7.23 21.21 41.46
CA GLN A 508 7.21 21.12 42.92
C GLN A 508 8.22 22.09 43.53
N ASN A 509 7.92 22.63 44.72
CA ASN A 509 8.89 23.31 45.57
C ASN A 509 9.19 22.48 46.83
N ASP A 510 10.00 23.00 47.76
CA ASP A 510 10.35 22.29 49.00
C ASP A 510 9.15 21.90 49.89
N ARG A 511 7.94 22.42 49.64
CA ARG A 511 6.76 22.22 50.48
C ARG A 511 5.65 21.40 49.83
N SER A 512 5.42 21.57 48.53
CA SER A 512 4.31 20.91 47.84
C SER A 512 4.51 20.83 46.33
N VAL A 513 3.79 19.90 45.71
CA VAL A 513 3.52 19.89 44.27
C VAL A 513 2.68 21.13 43.91
N LEU A 514 2.95 21.73 42.76
CA LEU A 514 2.33 22.96 42.27
C LEU A 514 1.52 22.66 40.99
N ASP A 515 0.53 23.51 40.71
CA ASP A 515 -0.29 23.45 39.50
C ASP A 515 0.34 24.29 38.39
N PRO A 516 0.90 23.69 37.31
CA PRO A 516 1.51 24.44 36.21
C PRO A 516 0.50 25.24 35.38
N GLY A 517 -0.80 25.00 35.53
CA GLY A 517 -1.88 25.71 34.83
C GLY A 517 -2.20 27.10 35.39
N LYS A 518 -1.62 27.47 36.54
CA LYS A 518 -1.88 28.75 37.22
C LYS A 518 -0.56 29.45 37.59
N PRO A 519 -0.55 30.77 37.83
CA PRO A 519 0.61 31.42 38.43
C PRO A 519 0.98 30.76 39.77
N PHE A 520 2.25 30.40 39.94
CA PHE A 520 2.75 29.73 41.13
C PHE A 520 4.04 30.39 41.65
N GLN A 521 4.38 30.10 42.90
CA GLN A 521 5.60 30.58 43.55
C GLN A 521 6.65 29.44 43.57
N PRO A 522 7.62 29.43 42.64
CA PRO A 522 8.54 28.30 42.45
C PRO A 522 9.41 28.01 43.69
N PHE A 523 9.67 29.03 44.51
CA PHE A 523 10.47 28.93 45.74
C PHE A 523 9.64 29.18 47.01
N GLY A 524 8.31 29.05 46.90
CA GLY A 524 7.37 29.33 47.98
C GLY A 524 7.13 30.83 48.23
N ASN A 525 6.27 31.13 49.20
CA ASN A 525 5.84 32.50 49.53
C ASN A 525 6.90 33.35 50.24
N ARG A 526 7.93 32.71 50.79
CA ARG A 526 9.08 33.33 51.47
C ARG A 526 10.33 32.55 51.07
N PRO A 527 10.92 32.85 49.90
CA PRO A 527 12.09 32.13 49.42
C PRO A 527 13.29 32.35 50.35
N LEU A 528 14.06 31.29 50.60
CA LEU A 528 15.33 31.33 51.31
C LEU A 528 16.48 31.01 50.34
N ILE A 529 17.70 31.44 50.67
CA ILE A 529 18.88 30.98 49.93
C ILE A 529 18.96 29.45 50.07
N GLY A 530 18.96 28.75 48.93
CA GLY A 530 18.94 27.28 48.88
C GLY A 530 17.54 26.66 48.71
N SER A 531 16.48 27.45 48.60
CA SER A 531 15.15 26.93 48.22
C SER A 531 15.18 26.27 46.85
N ASN A 532 14.51 25.12 46.71
CA ASN A 532 14.53 24.33 45.48
C ASN A 532 13.22 24.43 44.72
N PHE A 533 13.35 24.28 43.40
CA PHE A 533 12.24 24.14 42.46
C PHE A 533 12.53 22.95 41.56
N TYR A 534 11.65 21.96 41.59
CA TYR A 534 11.78 20.69 40.89
C TYR A 534 10.83 20.67 39.69
N ILE A 535 11.34 20.20 38.55
CA ILE A 535 10.57 19.98 37.33
C ILE A 535 10.75 18.52 36.94
N GLY A 536 9.64 17.79 36.89
CA GLY A 536 9.54 16.38 36.58
C GLY A 536 8.67 16.13 35.35
N SER A 537 8.94 15.04 34.65
CA SER A 537 8.17 14.55 33.51
C SER A 537 8.50 13.08 33.30
N HIS A 538 7.47 12.24 33.23
CA HIS A 538 7.66 10.82 32.94
C HIS A 538 8.20 10.60 31.52
N GLU A 539 7.90 11.51 30.59
CA GLU A 539 8.27 11.38 29.19
C GLU A 539 9.67 11.92 28.89
N ILE A 540 10.00 13.11 29.41
CA ILE A 540 11.22 13.85 29.01
C ILE A 540 12.46 13.21 29.64
N PHE A 541 12.43 12.99 30.95
CA PHE A 541 13.62 12.59 31.73
C PHE A 541 13.93 11.09 31.67
N GLN A 542 13.18 10.32 30.87
CA GLN A 542 13.52 8.93 30.52
C GLN A 542 14.27 8.80 29.18
N LYS A 543 14.39 9.91 28.44
CA LYS A 543 15.05 9.94 27.13
C LYS A 543 16.45 10.48 27.24
N ALA A 544 17.27 10.05 26.29
CA ALA A 544 18.59 10.60 26.14
C ALA A 544 18.52 11.94 25.41
N LEU A 545 18.71 13.04 26.14
CA LEU A 545 18.43 14.39 25.64
C LEU A 545 19.66 15.02 24.97
N ASN A 546 19.45 15.64 23.81
CA ASN A 546 20.47 16.42 23.10
C ASN A 546 20.41 17.89 23.54
N GLU A 547 19.20 18.42 23.62
CA GLU A 547 18.89 19.76 24.09
C GLU A 547 17.58 19.70 24.91
N LEU A 548 17.54 20.41 26.04
CA LEU A 548 16.35 20.67 26.82
C LEU A 548 16.21 22.18 27.01
N LYS A 549 15.08 22.74 26.61
CA LYS A 549 14.77 24.15 26.79
C LYS A 549 13.54 24.31 27.67
N ILE A 550 13.75 24.82 28.87
CA ILE A 550 12.68 25.12 29.82
C ILE A 550 12.33 26.59 29.66
N ASN A 551 11.10 26.87 29.23
CA ASN A 551 10.60 28.23 29.06
C ASN A 551 9.76 28.61 30.29
N ILE A 552 10.17 29.66 30.97
CA ILE A 552 9.51 30.22 32.15
C ILE A 552 8.93 31.58 31.75
N LYS A 553 7.67 31.81 32.14
CA LYS A 553 7.02 33.11 32.01
C LYS A 553 6.75 33.65 33.40
N TRP A 554 7.49 34.69 33.76
CA TRP A 554 7.34 35.39 35.03
C TRP A 554 6.10 36.30 35.02
N PHE A 555 5.38 36.27 36.13
CA PHE A 555 4.24 37.14 36.41
C PHE A 555 4.59 38.07 37.56
N GLY A 556 4.18 39.35 37.47
CA GLY A 556 4.41 40.34 38.53
C GLY A 556 5.86 40.78 38.70
N LEU A 557 6.64 40.82 37.61
CA LEU A 557 7.97 41.45 37.64
C LEU A 557 7.84 42.97 37.83
N PRO A 558 8.83 43.61 38.50
CA PRO A 558 8.93 45.07 38.52
C PRO A 558 8.92 45.65 37.09
N ASP A 559 8.09 46.66 36.86
CA ASP A 559 7.98 47.37 35.56
C ASP A 559 8.82 48.66 35.52
N ASP A 560 9.58 48.92 36.60
CA ASP A 560 10.51 50.04 36.70
C ASP A 560 11.57 50.01 35.59
N ASN A 561 12.05 51.20 35.19
CA ASN A 561 12.91 51.36 34.01
C ASN A 561 14.25 50.63 34.13
N LEU A 562 14.85 50.55 35.33
CA LEU A 562 16.08 49.80 35.60
C LEU A 562 15.81 48.47 36.34
N GLY A 563 14.57 47.96 36.29
CA GLY A 563 14.18 46.67 36.84
C GLY A 563 14.39 46.59 38.37
N PHE A 564 15.14 45.59 38.83
CA PHE A 564 15.34 45.37 40.27
C PHE A 564 16.06 46.53 40.98
N THR A 565 16.94 47.25 40.28
CA THR A 565 17.70 48.36 40.88
C THR A 565 16.76 49.43 41.44
N ASP A 566 15.81 49.88 40.62
CA ASP A 566 14.82 50.88 41.00
C ASP A 566 13.85 50.32 42.03
N TYR A 567 13.34 49.11 41.79
CA TYR A 567 12.37 48.46 42.67
C TYR A 567 12.86 48.35 44.12
N TYR A 568 14.11 47.96 44.32
CA TYR A 568 14.68 47.78 45.66
C TYR A 568 15.30 49.05 46.26
N SER A 569 15.52 50.11 45.49
CA SER A 569 16.12 51.36 45.96
C SER A 569 15.37 51.98 47.15
N ASN A 570 14.04 51.88 47.15
CA ASN A 570 13.16 52.41 48.19
C ASN A 570 13.17 51.59 49.50
N TYR A 571 13.63 50.34 49.45
CA TYR A 571 13.64 49.45 50.62
C TYR A 571 14.99 49.43 51.34
N TYR A 572 16.09 49.68 50.61
CA TYR A 572 17.44 49.56 51.14
C TYR A 572 18.37 50.70 50.67
N PRO A 573 18.13 51.96 51.09
CA PRO A 573 18.88 53.12 50.58
C PRO A 573 20.38 53.11 50.95
N ASN A 574 20.79 52.31 51.94
CA ASN A 574 22.17 52.27 52.47
C ASN A 574 22.91 50.94 52.20
N LEU A 575 22.38 50.07 51.33
CA LEU A 575 23.00 48.78 50.98
C LEU A 575 23.34 48.72 49.48
N PRO A 576 24.23 47.81 49.06
CA PRO A 576 24.50 47.58 47.64
C PRO A 576 23.19 47.33 46.89
N ALA A 577 23.02 48.02 45.75
CA ALA A 577 21.82 47.90 44.93
C ALA A 577 21.55 46.43 44.56
N ARG A 578 20.30 45.99 44.76
CA ARG A 578 19.85 44.66 44.33
C ARG A 578 19.58 44.70 42.84
N THR A 579 20.47 44.10 42.07
CA THR A 579 20.33 43.97 40.61
C THR A 579 19.98 42.54 40.24
N ASN A 580 19.81 42.26 38.94
CA ASN A 580 19.55 40.90 38.46
C ASN A 580 20.66 39.89 38.83
N THR A 581 21.90 40.33 39.06
CA THR A 581 22.98 39.44 39.56
C THR A 581 22.79 39.02 41.01
N SER A 582 21.83 39.60 41.74
CA SER A 582 21.49 39.15 43.10
C SER A 582 20.61 37.90 43.11
N PHE A 583 20.03 37.52 41.96
CA PHE A 583 19.08 36.43 41.83
C PHE A 583 19.64 35.35 40.93
N GLU A 584 20.36 34.41 41.53
CA GLU A 584 21.03 33.34 40.82
C GLU A 584 20.49 31.97 41.22
N VAL A 585 20.52 31.03 40.27
CA VAL A 585 20.13 29.64 40.47
C VAL A 585 21.24 28.72 39.99
N LYS A 586 21.36 27.59 40.68
CA LYS A 586 22.11 26.43 40.20
C LYS A 586 21.13 25.39 39.69
N THR A 587 21.48 24.75 38.59
CA THR A 587 20.67 23.69 38.00
C THR A 587 21.31 22.33 38.27
N GLY A 588 20.44 21.36 38.56
CA GLY A 588 20.84 19.98 38.78
C GLY A 588 19.87 19.05 38.06
N LEU A 589 20.36 17.87 37.70
CA LEU A 589 19.58 16.79 37.12
C LEU A 589 19.66 15.58 38.05
N LEU A 590 18.52 14.96 38.28
CA LEU A 590 18.41 13.75 39.06
C LEU A 590 18.57 12.55 38.12
N ASP A 591 19.67 11.81 38.27
CA ASP A 591 19.90 10.56 37.56
C ASP A 591 20.21 9.44 38.56
N LYS A 592 19.59 8.27 38.41
CA LYS A 592 19.78 7.10 39.29
C LYS A 592 19.73 7.40 40.81
N LYS A 593 18.90 8.38 41.21
CA LYS A 593 18.73 8.90 42.58
C LYS A 593 19.82 9.86 43.07
N ASP A 594 20.78 10.21 42.23
CA ASP A 594 21.84 11.16 42.53
C ASP A 594 21.65 12.48 41.76
N TRP A 595 21.80 13.60 42.46
CA TRP A 595 21.75 14.92 41.84
C TRP A 595 23.11 15.30 41.28
N THR A 596 23.18 15.49 39.97
CA THR A 596 24.38 15.97 39.28
C THR A 596 24.17 17.43 38.87
N SER A 597 25.12 18.30 39.22
CA SER A 597 25.07 19.70 38.79
C SER A 597 25.37 19.81 37.30
N VAL A 598 24.53 20.56 36.57
CA VAL A 598 24.68 20.73 35.11
C VAL A 598 25.56 21.93 34.78
N ASP A 599 25.54 22.94 35.65
CA ASP A 599 26.25 24.19 35.47
C ASP A 599 27.37 24.34 36.51
N ALA A 600 28.59 24.64 36.05
CA ALA A 600 29.73 24.87 36.94
C ALA A 600 29.60 26.16 37.78
N VAL A 601 28.78 27.11 37.32
CA VAL A 601 28.53 28.41 37.97
C VAL A 601 27.03 28.69 38.01
N SER A 602 26.61 29.48 38.99
CA SER A 602 25.22 29.93 39.08
C SER A 602 24.85 30.80 37.86
N LYS A 603 23.60 30.72 37.42
CA LYS A 603 23.05 31.53 36.33
C LYS A 603 22.02 32.51 36.87
N LYS A 604 21.90 33.69 36.24
CA LYS A 604 20.82 34.64 36.53
C LYS A 604 19.46 33.98 36.29
N LEU A 605 18.54 34.16 37.23
CA LEU A 605 17.19 33.61 37.17
C LEU A 605 16.25 34.39 36.24
N PHE A 606 16.51 35.69 36.05
CA PHE A 606 15.70 36.57 35.22
C PHE A 606 16.47 37.07 34.00
N THR A 607 15.74 37.35 32.93
CA THR A 607 16.28 37.99 31.72
C THR A 607 16.08 39.50 31.83
N GLU A 608 17.09 40.28 31.47
CA GLU A 608 17.01 41.75 31.39
C GLU A 608 17.45 42.25 30.01
N GLU A 609 16.98 43.43 29.62
CA GLU A 609 17.47 44.18 28.47
C GLU A 609 18.82 44.85 28.76
N SER A 610 19.47 45.39 27.73
CA SER A 610 20.65 46.25 27.91
C SER A 610 20.35 47.51 28.75
N SER A 611 19.09 47.91 28.87
CA SER A 611 18.59 48.95 29.76
C SER A 611 18.37 48.50 31.21
N HIS A 612 18.64 47.24 31.55
CA HIS A 612 18.29 46.58 32.82
C HIS A 612 16.79 46.34 33.06
N LYS A 613 15.91 46.71 32.12
CA LYS A 613 14.49 46.38 32.19
C LYS A 613 14.28 44.86 32.14
N LEU A 614 13.46 44.32 33.04
CA LEU A 614 13.21 42.88 33.14
C LEU A 614 12.26 42.39 32.04
N LYS A 615 12.49 41.17 31.55
CA LYS A 615 11.61 40.48 30.61
C LYS A 615 10.85 39.36 31.30
N ALA A 616 9.55 39.28 31.02
CA ALA A 616 8.70 38.21 31.51
C ALA A 616 9.16 36.82 31.02
N GLY A 617 9.68 36.72 29.80
CA GLY A 617 10.19 35.47 29.24
C GLY A 617 11.62 35.16 29.68
N HIS A 618 11.83 33.95 30.20
CA HIS A 618 13.15 33.41 30.49
C HIS A 618 13.25 31.97 29.97
N SER A 619 14.39 31.62 29.39
CA SER A 619 14.63 30.26 28.89
C SER A 619 15.92 29.72 29.49
N ILE A 620 15.81 28.58 30.17
CA ILE A 620 16.96 27.81 30.63
C ILE A 620 17.23 26.75 29.57
N VAL A 621 18.44 26.76 29.01
CA VAL A 621 18.86 25.83 27.94
C VAL A 621 19.95 24.92 28.47
N PHE A 622 19.75 23.63 28.28
CA PHE A 622 20.74 22.58 28.48
C PHE A 622 21.02 21.97 27.11
N SER A 623 22.26 21.97 26.65
CA SER A 623 22.61 21.46 25.31
C SER A 623 23.93 20.71 25.33
N ASN A 624 24.01 19.58 24.63
CA ASN A 624 25.29 18.94 24.31
C ASN A 624 25.68 19.34 22.89
N SER A 625 26.80 20.02 22.73
CA SER A 625 27.33 20.34 21.41
C SER A 625 28.02 19.10 20.81
N ASP A 626 27.42 18.48 19.79
CA ASP A 626 28.17 17.70 18.80
C ASP A 626 28.34 18.55 17.53
N PRO A 627 29.56 19.05 17.26
CA PRO A 627 29.83 19.90 16.11
C PRO A 627 29.75 19.18 14.75
N ALA A 628 29.58 17.85 14.70
CA ALA A 628 29.68 17.06 13.46
C ALA A 628 28.34 16.77 12.76
N GLY A 629 27.19 17.16 13.32
CA GLY A 629 25.87 16.84 12.72
C GLY A 629 25.51 15.34 12.75
N GLU A 630 26.26 14.56 13.52
CA GLU A 630 25.93 13.21 13.97
C GLU A 630 24.97 13.29 15.17
N PRO A 631 24.25 12.20 15.53
CA PRO A 631 23.49 12.17 16.77
C PRO A 631 24.47 12.41 17.93
N PRO A 632 24.31 13.50 18.70
CA PRO A 632 25.27 13.86 19.73
C PRO A 632 25.40 12.75 20.76
N LYS A 633 26.57 12.66 21.41
CA LYS A 633 26.66 12.00 22.72
C LYS A 633 25.61 12.65 23.62
N THR A 634 24.72 11.86 24.19
CA THR A 634 23.58 12.37 24.93
C THR A 634 24.04 13.05 26.21
N LEU A 635 23.39 14.14 26.61
CA LEU A 635 23.69 14.88 27.84
C LEU A 635 23.36 14.04 29.09
N LEU A 636 22.42 13.12 28.92
CA LEU A 636 21.77 12.29 29.93
C LEU A 636 21.41 10.97 29.25
N GLY A 637 21.70 9.81 29.85
CA GLY A 637 21.42 8.50 29.27
C GLY A 637 22.31 7.40 29.83
#